data_AF-A0A4R1BQ97-F1
#
_entry.id   AF-A0A4R1BQ97-F1
#
_cell.length_a   1.000
_cell.length_b   1.000
_cell.length_c   1.000
_cell.angle_alpha   90.00
_cell.angle_beta   90.00
_cell.angle_gamma   90.00
#
_symmetry.space_group_name_H-M   'P 1'
#
loop_
_entity.id
_entity.type
_entity.pdbx_description
1 polymer ?
#
loop_
_entity_poly.entity_id
_entity_poly.type
_entity_poly.pdbx_seq_one_letter_code
_entity_poly.pdbx_strand_id
1 'polypeptide(L)'
;MRFSRRRRVTRHPVWLTAPLALVVGVAFLSFALAFPRTAFLLSLAALAALLASRGRRGLRGLLRWRGSEPVYAALVCALLSGGALAGQQFISGGHEGTVTVTRVVDGDTIEVAPPVDGIRTVRLIGVDAPETDHPRCGEQPYGREAANFAAGRLEGERVELEFDVERVDRYGRLLAYVRTEDGELFNETLVREGYAQVATFPPNVRYESLFLMHQREARGAERGLWGLSEEELALQTDRGNGIGGEC
;
A
#
# COMPACT_ATOMS: atom_id res chain seq x y z
N MET A 1 73.30 34.20 53.88
CA MET A 1 72.36 35.11 53.18
C MET A 1 72.41 34.87 51.67
N ARG A 2 71.40 34.21 51.09
CA ARG A 2 70.79 34.52 49.77
C ARG A 2 69.74 33.44 49.42
N PHE A 3 68.52 33.92 49.18
CA PHE A 3 67.30 33.22 48.73
C PHE A 3 67.52 32.54 47.35
N SER A 4 67.12 31.28 47.14
CA SER A 4 65.77 30.81 46.76
C SER A 4 65.24 31.31 45.41
N ARG A 5 65.05 30.38 44.46
CA ARG A 5 63.86 30.29 43.59
C ARG A 5 63.83 28.95 42.82
N ARG A 6 63.02 28.00 43.27
CA ARG A 6 62.57 26.84 42.47
C ARG A 6 61.47 27.31 41.52
N ARG A 7 61.62 27.10 40.21
CA ARG A 7 60.55 27.33 39.22
C ARG A 7 59.51 26.21 39.33
N ARG A 8 58.25 26.59 39.53
CA ARG A 8 57.08 25.69 39.55
C ARG A 8 56.39 25.80 38.19
N VAL A 9 56.28 24.69 37.47
CA VAL A 9 55.53 24.59 36.21
C VAL A 9 54.04 24.51 36.54
N THR A 10 53.25 25.48 36.07
CA THR A 10 51.79 25.49 36.19
C THR A 10 51.16 24.89 34.92
N ARG A 11 50.40 23.81 35.08
CA ARG A 11 49.48 23.30 34.04
C ARG A 11 48.18 24.09 34.12
N HIS A 12 47.71 24.62 33.00
CA HIS A 12 46.38 25.22 32.88
C HIS A 12 45.35 24.11 32.54
N PRO A 13 44.21 24.01 33.26
CA PRO A 13 43.10 23.19 32.82
C PRO A 13 42.21 23.97 31.82
N VAL A 14 41.80 23.26 30.77
CA VAL A 14 40.82 23.66 29.75
C VAL A 14 39.43 23.74 30.40
N TRP A 15 38.73 24.85 30.21
CA TRP A 15 37.31 25.00 30.57
C TRP A 15 36.47 25.03 29.29
N LEU A 16 35.79 23.94 29.00
CA LEU A 16 34.67 23.87 28.07
C LEU A 16 33.68 22.84 28.62
N THR A 17 32.75 23.30 29.46
CA THR A 17 31.55 22.53 29.81
C THR A 17 30.34 23.41 29.55
N ALA A 18 29.80 23.32 28.34
CA ALA A 18 28.39 23.65 28.10
C ALA A 18 27.52 22.57 28.79
N PRO A 19 26.38 22.94 29.41
CA PRO A 19 25.64 22.03 30.27
C PRO A 19 24.82 21.01 29.46
N LEU A 20 24.96 19.74 29.82
CA LEU A 20 24.19 18.58 29.34
C LEU A 20 22.65 18.77 29.33
N ALA A 21 22.13 19.79 30.02
CA ALA A 21 20.70 20.04 30.19
C ALA A 21 19.97 20.39 28.88
N LEU A 22 20.65 21.02 27.90
CA LEU A 22 20.00 21.42 26.64
C LEU A 22 19.76 20.21 25.70
N VAL A 23 20.63 19.19 25.77
CA VAL A 23 20.57 18.01 24.89
C VAL A 23 19.46 17.05 25.33
N VAL A 24 19.19 16.96 26.64
CA VAL A 24 18.13 16.09 27.18
C VAL A 24 16.73 16.68 26.92
N GLY A 25 16.58 18.01 26.94
CA GLY A 25 15.29 18.67 26.73
C GLY A 25 14.73 18.54 25.30
N VAL A 26 15.60 18.62 24.29
CA VAL A 26 15.17 18.54 22.88
C VAL A 26 14.81 17.09 22.48
N ALA A 27 15.47 16.09 23.06
CA ALA A 27 15.14 14.68 22.82
C ALA A 27 13.77 14.27 23.40
N PHE A 28 13.33 14.91 24.49
CA PHE A 28 12.04 14.61 25.14
C PHE A 28 10.84 15.17 24.37
N LEU A 29 11.00 16.32 23.70
CA LEU A 29 9.91 16.98 22.98
C LEU A 29 9.62 16.33 21.62
N SER A 30 10.64 15.81 20.93
CA SER A 30 10.48 15.09 19.67
C SER A 30 9.87 13.70 19.84
N PHE A 31 10.02 13.07 21.01
CA PHE A 31 9.49 11.73 21.28
C PHE A 31 7.99 11.73 21.61
N ALA A 32 7.49 12.81 22.20
CA ALA A 32 6.07 12.95 22.57
C ALA A 32 5.14 13.19 21.36
N LEU A 33 5.69 13.62 20.22
CA LEU A 33 4.92 13.88 18.99
C LEU A 33 4.85 12.67 18.04
N ALA A 34 5.63 11.61 18.29
CA ALA A 34 5.80 10.48 17.36
C ALA A 34 5.03 9.21 17.73
N PHE A 35 4.32 9.16 18.86
CA PHE A 35 3.61 7.95 19.31
C PHE A 35 2.20 8.25 19.85
N PRO A 36 1.20 7.37 19.61
CA PRO A 36 -0.12 7.49 20.19
C PRO A 36 -0.05 7.40 21.72
N ARG A 37 -0.81 8.27 22.41
CA ARG A 37 -0.79 8.51 23.87
C ARG A 37 -0.87 7.23 24.73
N THR A 38 -1.41 6.15 24.18
CA THR A 38 -1.58 4.84 24.84
C THR A 38 -0.26 4.11 25.08
N ALA A 39 0.72 4.23 24.18
CA ALA A 39 2.01 3.54 24.31
C ALA A 39 2.89 4.16 25.42
N PHE A 40 2.76 5.46 25.67
CA PHE A 40 3.52 6.19 26.69
C PHE A 40 3.07 5.88 28.12
N LEU A 41 1.77 5.62 28.31
CA LEU A 41 1.22 5.26 29.61
C LEU A 41 1.58 3.83 30.02
N LEU A 42 1.71 2.91 29.06
CA LEU A 42 2.09 1.52 29.32
C LEU A 42 3.56 1.38 29.76
N SER A 43 4.46 2.22 29.22
CA SER A 43 5.89 2.20 29.61
C SER A 43 6.12 2.76 31.02
N LEU A 44 5.37 3.80 31.42
CA LEU A 44 5.39 4.34 32.78
C LEU A 44 4.81 3.34 33.81
N ALA A 45 3.75 2.62 33.44
CA ALA A 45 3.15 1.59 34.29
C ALA A 45 4.11 0.41 34.53
N ALA A 46 4.84 -0.04 33.50
CA ALA A 46 5.84 -1.10 33.63
C ALA A 46 7.01 -0.70 34.54
N LEU A 47 7.49 0.55 34.43
CA LEU A 47 8.55 1.07 35.30
C LEU A 47 8.09 1.20 36.76
N ALA A 48 6.87 1.68 36.98
CA ALA A 48 6.28 1.78 38.32
C ALA A 48 6.08 0.39 38.96
N ALA A 49 5.61 -0.61 38.20
CA ALA A 49 5.46 -1.99 38.66
C ALA A 49 6.81 -2.65 39.01
N LEU A 50 7.86 -2.36 38.24
CA LEU A 50 9.22 -2.83 38.51
C LEU A 50 9.83 -2.23 39.78
N LEU A 51 9.49 -0.98 40.08
CA LEU A 51 9.89 -0.30 41.31
C LEU A 51 9.08 -0.77 42.52
N ALA A 52 7.79 -1.08 42.33
CA ALA A 52 6.91 -1.59 43.37
C ALA A 52 7.23 -3.05 43.78
N SER A 53 7.73 -3.88 42.86
CA SER A 53 8.10 -5.28 43.13
C SER A 53 9.40 -5.43 43.94
N ARG A 54 10.18 -4.36 44.10
CA ARG A 54 11.38 -4.36 44.95
C ARG A 54 11.06 -3.78 46.33
N GLY A 55 10.97 -4.66 47.33
CA GLY A 55 10.72 -4.28 48.73
C GLY A 55 11.72 -3.28 49.31
N ARG A 56 11.28 -2.49 50.31
CA ARG A 56 11.98 -1.34 50.94
C ARG A 56 13.43 -1.58 51.42
N ARG A 57 13.91 -2.84 51.49
CA ARG A 57 15.32 -3.16 51.77
C ARG A 57 16.25 -2.97 50.56
N GLY A 58 15.73 -3.03 49.33
CA GLY A 58 16.50 -2.81 48.10
C GLY A 58 16.83 -1.33 47.82
N LEU A 59 16.05 -0.39 48.37
CA LEU A 59 16.26 1.04 48.12
C LEU A 59 17.37 1.68 48.97
N ARG A 60 17.82 1.04 50.06
CA ARG A 60 18.91 1.60 50.91
C ARG A 60 20.31 1.34 50.36
N GLY A 61 20.47 0.38 49.44
CA GLY A 61 21.73 0.13 48.73
C GLY A 61 21.99 1.10 47.57
N LEU A 62 20.99 1.89 47.16
CA LEU A 62 21.06 2.71 45.94
C LEU A 62 21.59 4.14 46.18
N LEU A 63 21.69 4.58 47.45
CA LEU A 63 22.07 5.97 47.80
C LEU A 63 23.47 6.11 48.42
N ARG A 64 24.35 5.12 48.25
CA ARG A 64 25.78 5.27 48.48
C ARG A 64 26.53 4.60 47.34
N TRP A 65 26.67 5.31 46.22
CA TRP A 65 27.51 4.83 45.14
C TRP A 65 28.39 5.96 44.61
N ARG A 66 29.70 5.76 44.79
CA ARG A 66 30.80 6.64 44.38
C ARG A 66 31.75 5.74 43.62
N GLY A 67 31.67 5.74 42.30
CA GLY A 67 32.54 4.92 41.44
C GLY A 67 31.94 4.77 40.05
N SER A 68 32.65 5.29 39.06
CA SER A 68 32.39 5.22 37.63
C SER A 68 32.37 3.78 37.12
N GLU A 69 31.36 3.40 36.33
CA GLU A 69 31.50 2.34 35.32
C GLU A 69 30.62 2.68 34.10
N PRO A 70 31.19 2.79 32.87
CA PRO A 70 30.48 3.22 31.65
C PRO A 70 29.53 2.16 31.07
N VAL A 71 29.45 0.99 31.70
CA VAL A 71 28.73 -0.19 31.17
C VAL A 71 27.21 -0.02 31.25
N TYR A 72 26.70 0.69 32.26
CA TYR A 72 25.26 0.90 32.44
C TYR A 72 24.68 1.96 31.48
N ALA A 73 25.46 3.00 31.16
CA ALA A 73 25.07 4.00 30.17
C ALA A 73 25.01 3.40 28.76
N ALA A 74 25.93 2.49 28.42
CA ALA A 74 25.94 1.79 27.14
C ALA A 74 24.73 0.83 27.00
N LEU A 75 24.34 0.14 28.07
CA LEU A 75 23.16 -0.75 28.09
C LEU A 75 21.83 0.03 27.95
N VAL A 76 21.73 1.19 28.59
CA VAL A 76 20.55 2.06 28.46
C VAL A 76 20.48 2.71 27.07
N CYS A 77 21.62 3.12 26.49
CA CYS A 77 21.67 3.58 25.10
C CYS A 77 21.33 2.46 24.11
N ALA A 78 21.80 1.22 24.30
CA ALA A 78 21.47 0.11 23.41
C ALA A 78 19.97 -0.25 23.43
N LEU A 79 19.30 -0.12 24.58
CA LEU A 79 17.87 -0.35 24.72
C LEU A 79 17.00 0.81 24.20
N LEU A 80 17.50 2.04 24.19
CA LEU A 80 16.83 3.20 23.60
C LEU A 80 17.09 3.32 22.08
N SER A 81 18.21 2.80 21.58
CA SER A 81 18.52 2.74 20.14
C SER A 81 17.94 1.49 19.46
N GLY A 82 17.76 0.39 20.20
CA GLY A 82 17.30 -0.90 19.64
C GLY A 82 15.81 -0.97 19.31
N GLY A 83 15.01 0.02 19.74
CA GLY A 83 13.58 0.09 19.44
C GLY A 83 13.21 0.77 18.12
N ALA A 84 14.17 1.37 17.41
CA ALA A 84 13.93 2.17 16.20
C ALA A 84 14.08 1.40 14.87
N LEU A 85 14.28 0.08 14.91
CA LEU A 85 14.36 -0.78 13.71
C LEU A 85 13.10 -1.63 13.49
N ALA A 86 12.04 -1.41 14.26
CA ALA A 86 10.74 -1.97 13.96
C ALA A 86 10.09 -1.20 12.79
N GLY A 87 10.46 -1.59 11.57
CA GLY A 87 9.62 -1.54 10.39
C GLY A 87 8.94 -0.20 10.09
N GLN A 88 9.71 0.81 9.68
CA GLN A 88 9.19 1.70 8.64
C GLN A 88 9.45 1.02 7.30
N GLN A 89 8.58 0.08 6.96
CA GLN A 89 8.37 -0.24 5.55
C GLN A 89 7.82 1.05 4.92
N PHE A 90 8.62 1.67 4.06
CA PHE A 90 8.10 2.65 3.12
C PHE A 90 7.02 1.93 2.32
N ILE A 91 5.75 2.23 2.60
CA ILE A 91 4.68 1.91 1.66
C ILE A 91 4.93 2.81 0.47
N SER A 92 5.61 2.26 -0.54
CA SER A 92 5.57 2.79 -1.89
C SER A 92 4.13 2.67 -2.35
N GLY A 93 3.36 3.75 -2.26
CA GLY A 93 2.15 3.87 -3.03
C GLY A 93 2.54 3.93 -4.51
N GLY A 94 2.21 2.89 -5.27
CA GLY A 94 2.41 2.83 -6.72
C GLY A 94 3.01 1.51 -7.19
N HIS A 95 2.25 0.80 -8.02
CA HIS A 95 2.63 -0.38 -8.82
C HIS A 95 3.07 -1.60 -7.99
N GLU A 96 2.09 -2.37 -7.51
CA GLU A 96 2.36 -3.68 -6.94
C GLU A 96 2.52 -4.73 -8.04
N GLY A 97 3.76 -4.90 -8.46
CA GLY A 97 4.27 -6.11 -9.11
C GLY A 97 3.88 -6.28 -10.58
N THR A 98 4.88 -6.48 -11.41
CA THR A 98 4.68 -7.05 -12.75
C THR A 98 4.29 -8.53 -12.59
N VAL A 99 3.19 -8.93 -13.24
CA VAL A 99 2.70 -10.31 -13.29
C VAL A 99 2.60 -10.77 -14.74
N THR A 100 2.55 -12.09 -14.97
CA THR A 100 2.22 -12.66 -16.28
C THR A 100 0.76 -13.07 -16.29
N VAL A 101 0.03 -12.70 -17.34
CA VAL A 101 -1.34 -13.17 -17.54
C VAL A 101 -1.28 -14.60 -18.07
N THR A 102 -1.81 -15.54 -17.31
CA THR A 102 -1.78 -16.97 -17.66
C THR A 102 -2.99 -17.43 -18.42
N ARG A 103 -4.11 -16.71 -18.30
CA ARG A 103 -5.39 -17.04 -18.95
C ARG A 103 -6.30 -15.82 -18.97
N VAL A 104 -7.04 -15.66 -20.06
CA VAL A 104 -8.19 -14.75 -20.14
C VAL A 104 -9.46 -15.58 -20.00
N VAL A 105 -10.33 -15.23 -19.03
CA VAL A 105 -11.58 -15.96 -18.76
C VAL A 105 -12.70 -15.40 -19.67
N ASP A 106 -12.83 -14.07 -19.67
CA ASP A 106 -13.71 -13.29 -20.52
C ASP A 106 -13.04 -11.92 -20.80
N GLY A 107 -13.73 -10.97 -21.42
CA GLY A 107 -13.14 -9.69 -21.82
C GLY A 107 -12.66 -8.80 -20.66
N ASP A 108 -13.08 -9.04 -19.42
CA ASP A 108 -12.73 -8.20 -18.26
C ASP A 108 -12.20 -8.98 -17.04
N THR A 109 -12.02 -10.29 -17.17
CA THR A 109 -11.53 -11.17 -16.11
C THR A 109 -10.33 -11.97 -16.60
N ILE A 110 -9.21 -11.84 -15.89
CA ILE A 110 -7.95 -12.52 -16.21
C ILE A 110 -7.44 -13.33 -15.02
N GLU A 111 -6.56 -14.29 -15.29
CA GLU A 111 -5.77 -14.97 -14.27
C GLU A 111 -4.29 -14.68 -14.45
N VAL A 112 -3.59 -14.52 -13.33
CA VAL A 112 -2.18 -14.09 -13.32
C VAL A 112 -1.28 -15.03 -12.52
N ALA A 113 0.00 -15.02 -12.85
CA ALA A 113 1.08 -15.65 -12.11
C ALA A 113 2.30 -14.71 -11.98
N PRO A 114 2.96 -14.62 -10.81
CA PRO A 114 2.56 -15.25 -9.55
C PRO A 114 1.24 -14.66 -8.99
N PRO A 115 0.55 -15.38 -8.08
CA PRO A 115 -0.60 -14.82 -7.38
C PRO A 115 -0.21 -13.59 -6.57
N VAL A 116 -1.07 -12.57 -6.53
CA VAL A 116 -0.92 -11.38 -5.69
C VAL A 116 -1.86 -11.50 -4.50
N ASP A 117 -1.36 -11.28 -3.29
CA ASP A 117 -2.12 -11.51 -2.05
C ASP A 117 -2.71 -12.94 -1.93
N GLY A 118 -2.09 -13.92 -2.60
CA GLY A 118 -2.59 -15.30 -2.69
C GLY A 118 -3.75 -15.50 -3.69
N ILE A 119 -4.16 -14.45 -4.40
CA ILE A 119 -5.26 -14.45 -5.36
C ILE A 119 -4.69 -14.45 -6.79
N ARG A 120 -5.30 -15.25 -7.68
CA ARG A 120 -4.89 -15.37 -9.10
C ARG A 120 -5.82 -14.62 -10.05
N THR A 121 -7.09 -14.52 -9.70
CA THR A 121 -8.11 -13.96 -10.58
C THR A 121 -8.20 -12.45 -10.35
N VAL A 122 -8.15 -11.70 -11.44
CA VAL A 122 -8.24 -10.24 -11.46
C VAL A 122 -9.45 -9.85 -12.30
N ARG A 123 -10.35 -9.05 -11.71
CA ARG A 123 -11.44 -8.35 -12.40
C ARG A 123 -10.99 -6.93 -12.71
N LEU A 124 -11.11 -6.55 -13.97
CA LEU A 124 -10.76 -5.23 -14.44
C LEU A 124 -11.71 -4.17 -13.87
N ILE A 125 -11.15 -3.13 -13.27
CA ILE A 125 -11.92 -2.02 -12.70
C ILE A 125 -12.50 -1.14 -13.80
N GLY A 126 -13.74 -0.68 -13.60
CA GLY A 126 -14.36 0.37 -14.42
C GLY A 126 -14.94 -0.10 -15.74
N VAL A 127 -14.83 -1.40 -16.05
CA VAL A 127 -15.25 -1.98 -17.32
C VAL A 127 -16.09 -3.24 -17.11
N ASP A 128 -16.94 -3.51 -18.08
CA ASP A 128 -17.85 -4.64 -18.12
C ASP A 128 -17.92 -5.18 -19.55
N ALA A 129 -17.31 -6.33 -19.79
CA ALA A 129 -17.32 -6.99 -21.08
C ALA A 129 -18.47 -8.01 -21.14
N PRO A 130 -19.09 -8.25 -22.32
CA PRO A 130 -20.04 -9.34 -22.50
C PRO A 130 -19.43 -10.68 -22.11
N GLU A 131 -20.17 -11.48 -21.35
CA GLU A 131 -19.69 -12.76 -20.83
C GLU A 131 -19.69 -13.87 -21.90
N THR A 132 -18.69 -14.74 -21.84
CA THR A 132 -18.59 -15.92 -22.71
C THR A 132 -19.42 -17.12 -22.22
N ASP A 133 -19.74 -17.17 -20.92
CA ASP A 133 -20.49 -18.26 -20.29
C ASP A 133 -21.27 -17.75 -19.07
N HIS A 134 -22.28 -16.90 -19.28
CA HIS A 134 -23.13 -16.42 -18.19
C HIS A 134 -24.05 -17.55 -17.71
N PRO A 135 -24.15 -17.84 -16.40
CA PRO A 135 -24.93 -18.98 -15.88
C PRO A 135 -26.41 -19.03 -16.30
N ARG A 136 -27.00 -17.87 -16.62
CA ARG A 136 -28.39 -17.74 -17.10
C ARG A 136 -28.50 -17.47 -18.60
N CYS A 137 -27.56 -16.74 -19.20
CA CYS A 137 -27.69 -16.23 -20.57
C CYS A 137 -26.90 -17.08 -21.57
N GLY A 138 -25.96 -17.91 -21.10
CA GLY A 138 -24.92 -18.50 -21.93
C GLY A 138 -23.97 -17.43 -22.46
N GLU A 139 -23.48 -17.64 -23.67
CA GLU A 139 -22.63 -16.68 -24.38
C GLU A 139 -23.44 -15.43 -24.77
N GLN A 140 -23.00 -14.26 -24.29
CA GLN A 140 -23.60 -12.98 -24.66
C GLN A 140 -23.11 -12.53 -26.03
N PRO A 141 -23.92 -11.77 -26.78
CA PRO A 141 -23.46 -11.19 -28.04
C PRO A 141 -22.15 -10.42 -27.85
N TYR A 142 -21.19 -10.58 -28.76
CA TYR A 142 -19.87 -9.94 -28.67
C TYR A 142 -18.95 -10.44 -27.54
N GLY A 143 -19.36 -11.43 -26.74
CA GLY A 143 -18.55 -11.95 -25.63
C GLY A 143 -17.30 -12.69 -26.08
N ARG A 144 -17.41 -13.55 -27.10
CA ARG A 144 -16.25 -14.24 -27.65
C ARG A 144 -15.29 -13.29 -28.37
N GLU A 145 -15.81 -12.26 -29.04
CA GLU A 145 -15.01 -11.20 -29.66
C GLU A 145 -14.21 -10.43 -28.60
N ALA A 146 -14.85 -10.02 -27.50
CA ALA A 146 -14.18 -9.33 -26.40
C ALA A 146 -13.12 -10.21 -25.71
N ALA A 147 -13.45 -11.48 -25.42
CA ALA A 147 -12.50 -12.41 -24.83
C ALA A 147 -11.31 -12.69 -25.74
N ASN A 148 -11.53 -12.87 -27.05
CA ASN A 148 -10.45 -13.08 -28.02
C ASN A 148 -9.57 -11.84 -28.17
N PHE A 149 -10.15 -10.64 -28.14
CA PHE A 149 -9.38 -9.40 -28.15
C PHE A 149 -8.48 -9.29 -26.91
N ALA A 150 -9.03 -9.56 -25.72
CA ALA A 150 -8.25 -9.57 -24.49
C ALA A 150 -7.17 -10.65 -24.49
N ALA A 151 -7.48 -11.87 -24.93
CA ALA A 151 -6.51 -12.96 -25.04
C ALA A 151 -5.35 -12.59 -25.97
N GLY A 152 -5.64 -12.03 -27.15
CA GLY A 152 -4.63 -11.60 -28.11
C GLY A 152 -3.74 -10.43 -27.66
N ARG A 153 -4.15 -9.68 -26.63
CA ARG A 153 -3.39 -8.55 -26.07
C ARG A 153 -2.68 -8.88 -24.77
N LEU A 154 -3.22 -9.81 -23.98
CA LEU A 154 -2.77 -10.05 -22.61
C LEU A 154 -2.21 -11.44 -22.39
N GLU A 155 -2.75 -12.49 -23.01
CA GLU A 155 -2.41 -13.87 -22.62
C GLU A 155 -0.94 -14.20 -22.92
N GLY A 156 -0.21 -14.63 -21.89
CA GLY A 156 1.25 -14.85 -21.94
C GLY A 156 2.09 -13.59 -21.73
N GLU A 157 1.50 -12.40 -21.78
CA GLU A 157 2.20 -11.13 -21.63
C GLU A 157 2.43 -10.76 -20.17
N ARG A 158 3.45 -9.92 -19.94
CA ARG A 158 3.67 -9.31 -18.64
C ARG A 158 2.93 -7.99 -18.54
N VAL A 159 2.27 -7.77 -17.41
CA VAL A 159 1.49 -6.57 -17.14
C VAL A 159 1.73 -6.08 -15.73
N GLU A 160 1.50 -4.79 -15.52
CA GLU A 160 1.46 -4.19 -14.19
C GLU A 160 0.01 -4.06 -13.72
N LEU A 161 -0.23 -4.48 -12.47
CA LEU A 161 -1.51 -4.27 -11.81
C LEU A 161 -1.47 -2.95 -11.04
N GLU A 162 -2.37 -2.03 -11.41
CA GLU A 162 -2.59 -0.78 -10.70
C GLU A 162 -3.88 -0.89 -9.89
N PHE A 163 -3.74 -0.96 -8.56
CA PHE A 163 -4.85 -1.06 -7.62
C PHE A 163 -5.47 0.32 -7.30
N ASP A 164 -6.74 0.30 -6.91
CA ASP A 164 -7.45 1.46 -6.39
C ASP A 164 -7.78 1.29 -4.89
N VAL A 165 -8.75 2.06 -4.37
CA VAL A 165 -9.08 2.09 -2.93
C VAL A 165 -9.42 0.71 -2.37
N GLU A 166 -10.28 -0.05 -3.06
CA GLU A 166 -10.60 -1.44 -2.74
C GLU A 166 -9.86 -2.39 -3.67
N ARG A 167 -9.17 -3.37 -3.10
CA ARG A 167 -8.31 -4.30 -3.85
C ARG A 167 -8.98 -5.63 -4.17
N VAL A 168 -10.01 -6.00 -3.43
CA VAL A 168 -10.64 -7.32 -3.53
C VAL A 168 -12.14 -7.14 -3.50
N ASP A 169 -12.84 -7.77 -4.44
CA ASP A 169 -14.30 -7.73 -4.47
C ASP A 169 -14.94 -8.76 -3.52
N ARG A 170 -16.27 -8.71 -3.42
CA ARG A 170 -17.06 -9.65 -2.62
C ARG A 170 -16.93 -11.13 -3.02
N TYR A 171 -16.40 -11.42 -4.21
CA TYR A 171 -16.19 -12.75 -4.75
C TYR A 171 -14.75 -13.25 -4.51
N GLY A 172 -13.89 -12.43 -3.92
CA GLY A 172 -12.50 -12.78 -3.65
C GLY A 172 -11.57 -12.61 -4.86
N ARG A 173 -11.99 -11.84 -5.89
CA ARG A 173 -11.14 -11.48 -7.03
C ARG A 173 -10.39 -10.20 -6.72
N LEU A 174 -9.16 -10.07 -7.24
CA LEU A 174 -8.44 -8.81 -7.22
C LEU A 174 -9.15 -7.81 -8.14
N LEU A 175 -9.14 -6.54 -7.74
CA LEU A 175 -9.64 -5.41 -8.52
C LEU A 175 -8.44 -4.59 -8.96
N ALA A 176 -8.17 -4.55 -10.26
CA ALA A 176 -7.06 -3.76 -10.78
C ALA A 176 -7.37 -3.12 -12.13
N TYR A 177 -6.64 -2.04 -12.41
CA TYR A 177 -6.36 -1.58 -13.76
C TYR A 177 -5.12 -2.31 -14.29
N VAL A 178 -5.10 -2.65 -15.57
CA VAL A 178 -3.99 -3.37 -16.19
C VAL A 178 -3.21 -2.44 -17.10
N ARG A 179 -1.91 -2.32 -16.86
CA ARG A 179 -0.97 -1.64 -17.76
C ARG A 179 -0.11 -2.67 -18.48
N THR A 180 -0.10 -2.60 -19.80
CA THR A 180 0.78 -3.42 -20.64
C THR A 180 2.21 -2.89 -20.61
N GLU A 181 3.17 -3.67 -21.13
CA GLU A 181 4.59 -3.26 -21.15
C GLU A 181 4.86 -1.97 -21.93
N ASP A 182 4.05 -1.67 -22.95
CA ASP A 182 4.09 -0.43 -23.73
C ASP A 182 3.40 0.76 -23.03
N GLY A 183 2.86 0.55 -21.83
CA GLY A 183 2.27 1.59 -20.98
C GLY A 183 0.80 1.89 -21.26
N GLU A 184 0.17 1.12 -22.15
CA GLU A 184 -1.26 1.25 -22.46
C GLU A 184 -2.11 0.81 -21.24
N LEU A 185 -3.14 1.60 -20.93
CA LEU A 185 -4.15 1.23 -19.94
C LEU A 185 -5.19 0.32 -20.63
N PHE A 186 -5.06 -0.99 -20.48
CA PHE A 186 -5.88 -1.94 -21.23
C PHE A 186 -7.39 -1.79 -20.97
N ASN A 187 -7.78 -1.42 -19.75
CA ASN A 187 -9.17 -1.10 -19.39
C ASN A 187 -9.74 0.03 -20.29
N GLU A 188 -8.95 1.06 -20.56
CA GLU A 188 -9.33 2.17 -21.45
C GLU A 188 -9.54 1.66 -22.87
N THR A 189 -8.62 0.81 -23.35
CA THR A 189 -8.64 0.23 -24.69
C THR A 189 -9.89 -0.59 -24.94
N LEU A 190 -10.31 -1.41 -23.97
CA LEU A 190 -11.56 -2.17 -24.07
C LEU A 190 -12.76 -1.25 -24.34
N VAL A 191 -12.84 -0.12 -23.63
CA VAL A 191 -13.95 0.83 -23.79
C VAL A 191 -13.82 1.61 -25.10
N ARG A 192 -12.62 2.07 -25.44
CA ARG A 192 -12.32 2.87 -26.63
C ARG A 192 -12.58 2.13 -27.94
N GLU A 193 -12.29 0.83 -27.96
CA GLU A 193 -12.51 -0.05 -29.11
C GLU A 193 -13.89 -0.73 -29.09
N GLY A 194 -14.68 -0.56 -28.03
CA GLY A 194 -16.04 -1.09 -27.95
C GLY A 194 -16.12 -2.58 -27.60
N TYR A 195 -15.14 -3.12 -26.87
CA TYR A 195 -15.17 -4.49 -26.32
C TYR A 195 -15.76 -4.56 -24.90
N ALA A 196 -15.89 -3.43 -24.22
CA ALA A 196 -16.54 -3.34 -22.92
C ALA A 196 -17.30 -2.02 -22.76
N GLN A 197 -18.29 -2.03 -21.87
CA GLN A 197 -18.98 -0.83 -21.41
C GLN A 197 -18.43 -0.38 -20.05
N VAL A 198 -18.66 0.89 -19.72
CA VAL A 198 -18.25 1.45 -18.43
C VAL A 198 -19.12 0.87 -17.33
N ALA A 199 -18.50 0.39 -16.25
CA ALA A 199 -19.20 -0.02 -15.04
C ALA A 199 -18.51 0.56 -13.80
N THR A 200 -19.16 1.54 -13.17
CA THR A 200 -18.62 2.28 -12.02
C THR A 200 -19.06 1.63 -10.71
N PHE A 201 -18.09 1.23 -9.89
CA PHE A 201 -18.33 0.74 -8.53
C PHE A 201 -17.47 1.55 -7.52
N PRO A 202 -18.04 2.57 -6.86
CA PRO A 202 -17.32 3.31 -5.81
C PRO A 202 -16.85 2.38 -4.69
N PRO A 203 -15.67 2.60 -4.11
CA PRO A 203 -14.79 3.77 -4.27
C PRO A 203 -13.80 3.71 -5.45
N ASN A 204 -13.80 2.65 -6.26
CA ASN A 204 -12.83 2.42 -7.33
C ASN A 204 -13.22 3.14 -8.63
N VAL A 205 -12.92 4.44 -8.71
CA VAL A 205 -13.41 5.31 -9.80
C VAL A 205 -12.31 6.19 -10.43
N ARG A 206 -11.03 5.89 -10.19
CA ARG A 206 -9.88 6.70 -10.65
C ARG A 206 -9.96 7.16 -12.11
N TYR A 207 -10.37 6.28 -13.03
CA TYR A 207 -10.42 6.57 -14.47
C TYR A 207 -11.84 6.73 -15.03
N GLU A 208 -12.86 6.86 -14.18
CA GLU A 208 -14.27 6.89 -14.61
C GLU A 208 -14.53 7.94 -15.70
N SER A 209 -14.06 9.18 -15.48
CA SER A 209 -14.29 10.27 -16.44
C SER A 209 -13.66 10.00 -17.81
N LEU A 210 -12.50 9.34 -17.83
CA LEU A 210 -11.79 8.95 -19.04
C LEU A 210 -12.56 7.85 -19.78
N PHE A 211 -13.01 6.81 -19.07
CA PHE A 211 -13.77 5.74 -19.69
C PHE A 211 -15.13 6.22 -20.22
N LEU A 212 -15.83 7.10 -19.50
CA LEU A 212 -17.07 7.72 -19.98
C LEU A 212 -16.88 8.59 -21.23
N MET A 213 -15.71 9.20 -21.41
CA MET A 213 -15.37 9.92 -22.64
C MET A 213 -15.20 8.94 -23.80
N HIS A 214 -14.36 7.91 -23.65
CA HIS A 214 -14.12 6.93 -24.72
C HIS A 214 -15.35 6.09 -25.06
N GLN A 215 -16.21 5.80 -24.08
CA GLN A 215 -17.49 5.14 -24.36
C GLN A 215 -18.37 5.98 -25.27
N ARG A 216 -18.43 7.31 -25.06
CA ARG A 216 -19.22 8.20 -25.93
C ARG A 216 -18.68 8.21 -27.35
N GLU A 217 -17.37 8.19 -27.52
CA GLU A 217 -16.72 8.09 -28.84
C GLU A 217 -16.98 6.74 -29.51
N ALA A 218 -16.83 5.64 -28.77
CA ALA A 218 -17.08 4.29 -29.29
C ALA A 218 -18.55 4.09 -29.68
N ARG A 219 -19.49 4.61 -28.88
CA ARG A 219 -20.93 4.67 -29.21
C ARG A 219 -21.19 5.44 -30.50
N GLY A 220 -20.68 6.66 -30.61
CA GLY A 220 -20.90 7.51 -31.78
C GLY A 220 -20.27 6.96 -33.07
N ALA A 221 -19.29 6.07 -32.95
CA ALA A 221 -18.63 5.40 -34.07
C ALA A 221 -19.10 3.96 -34.29
N GLU A 222 -20.14 3.50 -33.56
CA GLU A 222 -20.70 2.14 -33.65
C GLU A 222 -19.64 1.03 -33.56
N ARG A 223 -18.61 1.23 -32.70
CA ARG A 223 -17.51 0.26 -32.55
C ARG A 223 -17.94 -0.93 -31.73
N GLY A 224 -17.56 -2.12 -32.19
CA GLY A 224 -17.74 -3.36 -31.45
C GLY A 224 -19.17 -3.56 -30.94
N LEU A 225 -19.34 -3.68 -29.62
CA LEU A 225 -20.63 -3.88 -28.96
C LEU A 225 -21.65 -2.79 -29.32
N TRP A 226 -21.21 -1.59 -29.68
CA TRP A 226 -22.09 -0.47 -30.05
C TRP A 226 -22.67 -0.57 -31.47
N GLY A 227 -22.16 -1.49 -32.29
CA GLY A 227 -22.68 -1.80 -33.62
C GLY A 227 -23.68 -2.95 -33.64
N LEU A 228 -23.98 -3.55 -32.47
CA LEU A 228 -24.98 -4.59 -32.33
C LEU A 228 -26.40 -4.06 -32.57
N SER A 229 -27.30 -4.94 -33.02
CA SER A 229 -28.72 -4.64 -33.10
C SER A 229 -29.33 -4.40 -31.72
N GLU A 230 -30.47 -3.71 -31.66
CA GLU A 230 -31.22 -3.52 -30.40
C GLU A 230 -31.59 -4.86 -29.73
N GLU A 231 -31.88 -5.89 -30.53
CA GLU A 231 -32.18 -7.24 -30.04
C GLU A 231 -30.95 -7.89 -29.37
N GLU A 232 -29.78 -7.79 -29.99
CA GLU A 232 -28.53 -8.30 -29.41
C GLU A 232 -28.12 -7.51 -28.16
N LEU A 233 -28.30 -6.19 -28.13
CA LEU A 233 -28.05 -5.37 -26.95
C LEU A 233 -28.97 -5.74 -25.78
N ALA A 234 -30.21 -6.17 -26.04
CA ALA A 234 -31.14 -6.61 -25.01
C ALA A 234 -30.76 -7.96 -24.37
N LEU A 235 -29.92 -8.76 -25.02
CA LEU A 235 -29.40 -10.04 -24.50
C LEU A 235 -28.17 -9.86 -23.59
N GLN A 236 -27.64 -8.65 -23.48
CA GLN A 236 -26.59 -8.33 -22.51
C GLN A 236 -27.16 -8.29 -21.09
N THR A 237 -26.30 -8.46 -20.09
CA THR A 237 -26.71 -8.31 -18.68
C THR A 237 -26.69 -6.84 -18.31
N ASP A 238 -27.82 -6.35 -17.79
CA ASP A 238 -27.86 -5.02 -17.18
C ASP A 238 -27.18 -5.03 -15.80
N ARG A 239 -26.11 -4.24 -15.66
CA ARG A 239 -25.42 -3.99 -14.38
C ARG A 239 -25.58 -2.55 -13.90
N GLY A 240 -26.61 -1.84 -14.38
CA GLY A 240 -26.82 -0.42 -14.10
C GLY A 240 -25.95 0.49 -14.97
N ASN A 241 -25.40 -0.04 -16.06
CA ASN A 241 -24.52 0.65 -17.03
C ASN A 241 -25.24 1.05 -18.33
N GLY A 242 -26.55 0.79 -18.41
CA GLY A 242 -27.42 1.32 -19.46
C GLY A 242 -27.35 0.56 -20.79
N ILE A 243 -26.85 -0.68 -20.78
CA ILE A 243 -27.05 -1.69 -21.82
C ILE A 243 -27.43 -2.99 -21.12
N GLY A 244 -28.22 -3.81 -21.81
CA GLY A 244 -28.63 -5.10 -21.35
C GLY A 244 -30.06 -5.10 -20.86
N GLY A 245 -30.58 -6.31 -20.75
CA GLY A 245 -31.82 -6.63 -20.10
C GLY A 245 -31.54 -7.62 -18.97
N GLU A 246 -32.54 -8.44 -18.66
CA GLU A 246 -32.39 -9.40 -17.57
C GLU A 246 -31.63 -10.66 -17.96
N CYS A 247 -31.48 -10.95 -19.27
CA CYS A 247 -31.48 -12.33 -19.75
C CYS A 247 -32.64 -13.13 -19.10
#